data_AF-A0A285RRI5-F1
#
_entry.id   AF-A0A285RRI5-F1
#
_cell.length_a   1.000
_cell.length_b   1.000
_cell.length_c   1.000
_cell.angle_alpha   90.00
_cell.angle_beta   90.00
_cell.angle_gamma   90.00
#
_symmetry.space_group_name_H-M   'P 1'
#
loop_
_entity.id
_entity.type
_entity.pdbx_description
1 polymer ?
#
loop_
_entity_poly.entity_id
_entity_poly.type
_entity_poly.pdbx_seq_one_letter_code
_entity_poly.pdbx_strand_id
1 'polypeptide(L)'
;MIETRTIDTTNIADAIKIYNSNTDFLIHHLGEDHIDESFLKNELEEMIRNSGAQIIRIDVVDDYENNVLPFWEKMGFEAKRRDELTWGNKKSSVSVMEKVL
;
A
#
# COMPACT_ATOMS: atom_id res chain seq x y z
N MET A 1 0.80 2.08 -28.59
CA MET A 1 -0.23 1.30 -27.88
C MET A 1 0.11 1.42 -26.41
N ILE A 2 -0.68 2.18 -25.65
CA ILE A 2 -0.52 2.25 -24.20
C ILE A 2 -1.41 1.14 -23.67
N GLU A 3 -0.81 0.03 -23.24
CA GLU A 3 -1.55 -1.04 -22.57
C GLU A 3 -2.04 -0.50 -21.23
N THR A 4 -3.31 -0.15 -21.15
CA THR A 4 -4.02 -0.02 -19.88
C THR A 4 -3.96 -1.37 -19.20
N ARG A 5 -2.97 -1.57 -18.34
CA ARG A 5 -2.88 -2.74 -17.47
C ARG A 5 -4.07 -2.71 -16.53
N THR A 6 -5.07 -3.50 -16.86
CA THR A 6 -6.27 -3.78 -16.08
C THR A 6 -5.81 -4.13 -14.66
N ILE A 7 -6.17 -3.29 -13.70
CA ILE A 7 -5.92 -3.53 -12.28
C ILE A 7 -6.70 -4.81 -11.94
N ASP A 8 -5.98 -5.91 -11.72
CA ASP A 8 -6.57 -7.23 -11.43
C ASP A 8 -7.35 -7.13 -10.12
N THR A 9 -8.68 -7.26 -10.20
CA THR A 9 -9.66 -7.11 -9.12
C THR A 9 -9.48 -8.12 -7.98
N THR A 10 -8.60 -9.10 -8.15
CA THR A 10 -8.49 -10.28 -7.28
C THR A 10 -7.55 -10.10 -6.08
N ASN A 11 -7.24 -8.87 -5.66
CA ASN A 11 -6.48 -8.67 -4.41
C ASN A 11 -6.80 -7.37 -3.64
N ILE A 12 -7.67 -6.51 -4.20
CA ILE A 12 -8.09 -5.27 -3.54
C ILE A 12 -8.97 -5.57 -2.32
N ALA A 13 -9.82 -6.60 -2.41
CA ALA A 13 -10.68 -7.02 -1.32
C ALA A 13 -9.91 -7.40 -0.03
N ASP A 14 -8.73 -8.02 -0.15
CA ASP A 14 -7.95 -8.42 1.03
C ASP A 14 -7.17 -7.25 1.63
N ALA A 15 -6.66 -6.33 0.81
CA ALA A 15 -6.10 -5.07 1.29
C ALA A 15 -7.15 -4.25 2.05
N ILE A 16 -8.36 -4.12 1.48
CA ILE A 16 -9.51 -3.45 2.12
C ILE A 16 -9.84 -4.10 3.45
N LYS A 17 -9.88 -5.44 3.53
CA LYS A 17 -10.14 -6.14 4.80
C LYS A 17 -9.08 -5.83 5.85
N ILE A 18 -7.80 -5.80 5.48
CA ILE A 18 -6.71 -5.51 6.42
C ILE A 18 -6.84 -4.08 6.94
N TYR A 19 -7.03 -3.10 6.05
CA TYR A 19 -7.23 -1.70 6.44
C TYR A 19 -8.46 -1.52 7.34
N ASN A 20 -9.59 -2.07 6.92
CA ASN A 20 -10.84 -2.01 7.69
C ASN A 20 -10.83 -2.85 8.97
N SER A 21 -9.85 -3.75 9.15
CA SER A 21 -9.68 -4.49 10.41
C SER A 21 -9.12 -3.62 11.55
N ASN A 22 -8.62 -2.42 11.23
CA ASN A 22 -8.08 -1.47 12.20
C ASN A 22 -8.67 -0.07 11.99
N THR A 23 -9.90 0.13 12.44
CA THR A 23 -10.62 1.40 12.32
C THR A 23 -9.89 2.58 12.98
N ASP A 24 -9.21 2.36 14.10
CA ASP A 24 -8.41 3.41 14.76
C ASP A 24 -7.30 3.93 13.86
N PHE A 25 -6.61 3.04 13.13
CA PHE A 25 -5.61 3.45 12.14
C PHE A 25 -6.24 4.29 11.03
N LEU A 26 -7.41 3.89 10.51
CA LEU A 26 -8.08 4.62 9.43
C LEU A 26 -8.46 6.03 9.88
N ILE A 27 -9.07 6.18 11.04
CA ILE A 27 -9.52 7.48 11.55
C ILE A 27 -8.32 8.40 11.78
N HIS A 28 -7.24 7.87 12.38
CA HIS A 28 -6.07 8.69 12.71
C HIS A 28 -5.16 8.99 11.51
N HIS A 29 -5.11 8.12 10.51
CA HIS A 29 -4.15 8.24 9.39
C HIS A 29 -4.79 8.72 8.08
N LEU A 30 -6.05 8.33 7.84
CA LEU A 30 -6.78 8.62 6.60
C LEU A 30 -8.01 9.51 6.84
N GLY A 31 -8.45 9.67 8.08
CA GLY A 31 -9.65 10.46 8.43
C GLY A 31 -10.98 9.75 8.13
N GLU A 32 -10.92 8.49 7.71
CA GLU A 32 -12.08 7.66 7.36
C GLU A 32 -12.24 6.54 8.39
N ASP A 33 -13.45 6.05 8.64
CA ASP A 33 -13.70 4.88 9.49
C ASP A 33 -13.83 3.57 8.69
N HIS A 34 -13.92 3.70 7.37
CA HIS A 34 -14.02 2.60 6.42
C HIS A 34 -13.49 3.02 5.05
N ILE A 35 -12.78 2.13 4.36
CA ILE A 35 -12.34 2.35 2.98
C ILE A 35 -12.90 1.27 2.05
N ASP A 36 -13.15 1.66 0.80
CA ASP A 36 -13.53 0.75 -0.27
C ASP A 36 -12.50 0.72 -1.41
N GLU A 37 -12.79 -0.03 -2.47
CA GLU A 37 -11.91 -0.15 -3.63
C GLU A 37 -11.71 1.19 -4.35
N SER A 38 -12.74 2.03 -4.38
CA SER A 38 -12.67 3.32 -5.05
C SER A 38 -11.77 4.28 -4.30
N PHE A 39 -11.83 4.27 -2.97
CA PHE A 39 -10.95 5.05 -2.10
C PHE A 39 -9.49 4.67 -2.35
N LEU A 40 -9.16 3.38 -2.27
CA LEU A 40 -7.78 2.91 -2.43
C LEU A 40 -7.21 3.22 -3.83
N LYS A 41 -8.03 3.10 -4.88
CA LYS A 41 -7.63 3.48 -6.23
C LYS A 41 -7.44 4.98 -6.38
N ASN A 42 -8.37 5.78 -5.87
CA ASN A 42 -8.29 7.24 -5.97
C ASN A 42 -7.05 7.77 -5.26
N GLU A 43 -6.76 7.32 -4.05
CA GLU A 43 -5.54 7.70 -3.31
C GLU A 43 -4.28 7.39 -4.12
N LEU A 44 -4.18 6.18 -4.67
CA LEU A 44 -3.03 5.79 -5.47
C LEU A 44 -2.91 6.65 -6.74
N GLU A 45 -4.02 6.90 -7.43
CA GLU A 45 -4.02 7.73 -8.63
C GLU A 45 -3.71 9.21 -8.34
N GLU A 46 -4.17 9.75 -7.21
CA GLU A 46 -3.85 11.12 -6.78
C GLU A 46 -2.36 11.29 -6.49
N MET A 47 -1.74 10.30 -5.82
CA MET A 47 -0.28 10.27 -5.63
C MET A 47 0.49 10.30 -6.95
N ILE A 48 -0.02 9.62 -7.99
CA ILE A 48 0.60 9.55 -9.31
C ILE A 48 0.42 10.87 -10.08
N ARG A 49 -0.82 11.36 -10.16
CA ARG A 49 -1.16 12.53 -11.00
C ARG A 49 -0.45 13.81 -10.57
N ASN A 50 -0.22 13.98 -9.27
CA ASN A 50 0.24 15.26 -8.72
C ASN A 50 1.77 15.36 -8.53
N SER A 51 2.52 14.28 -8.77
CA SER A 51 3.93 14.23 -8.36
C SER A 51 4.94 14.48 -9.47
N GLY A 52 4.57 14.25 -10.75
CA GLY A 52 5.56 14.15 -11.84
C GLY A 52 6.65 13.10 -11.56
N ALA A 53 6.40 12.21 -10.60
CA ALA A 53 7.37 11.24 -10.13
C ALA A 53 7.56 10.14 -11.16
N GLN A 54 8.77 9.59 -11.21
CA GLN A 54 9.08 8.41 -12.02
C GLN A 54 8.92 7.12 -11.21
N ILE A 55 8.86 7.22 -9.88
CA ILE A 55 8.85 6.10 -8.95
C ILE A 55 7.95 6.43 -7.76
N ILE A 56 7.09 5.48 -7.37
CA ILE A 56 6.46 5.45 -6.05
C ILE A 56 7.28 4.55 -5.15
N ARG A 57 7.66 5.05 -3.96
CA ARG A 57 8.26 4.26 -2.88
C ARG A 57 7.27 4.13 -1.74
N ILE A 58 7.07 2.91 -1.25
CA ILE A 58 6.28 2.60 -0.06
C ILE A 58 7.10 1.80 0.95
N ASP A 59 6.82 2.03 2.22
CA ASP A 59 7.43 1.31 3.35
C ASP A 59 6.35 0.42 3.97
N VAL A 60 6.47 -0.89 3.77
CA VAL A 60 5.45 -1.87 4.15
C VAL A 60 5.92 -2.67 5.36
N VAL A 61 5.23 -2.51 6.50
CA VAL A 61 5.43 -3.38 7.67
C VAL A 61 5.02 -4.80 7.30
N ASP A 62 5.93 -5.77 7.47
CA ASP A 62 5.75 -7.15 7.00
C ASP A 62 6.01 -8.21 8.09
N ASP A 63 6.13 -7.78 9.35
CA ASP A 63 6.44 -8.62 10.52
C ASP A 63 5.26 -9.43 11.08
N TYR A 64 4.19 -9.62 10.29
CA TYR A 64 2.99 -10.36 10.65
C TYR A 64 2.55 -11.33 9.54
N GLU A 65 1.81 -12.38 9.93
CA GLU A 65 1.26 -13.38 8.98
C GLU A 65 0.15 -12.78 8.12
N ASN A 66 0.03 -13.24 6.87
CA ASN A 66 -0.91 -12.70 5.87
C ASN A 66 -0.74 -11.19 5.63
N ASN A 67 0.51 -10.73 5.62
CA ASN A 67 0.83 -9.34 5.31
C ASN A 67 0.50 -8.94 3.87
N VAL A 68 0.60 -7.63 3.61
CA VAL A 68 0.20 -7.01 2.35
C VAL A 68 1.29 -7.05 1.26
N LEU A 69 2.44 -7.69 1.48
CA LEU A 69 3.49 -7.75 0.44
C LEU A 69 3.00 -8.38 -0.87
N PRO A 70 2.29 -9.54 -0.86
CA PRO A 70 1.81 -10.14 -2.10
C PRO A 70 0.78 -9.27 -2.83
N PHE A 71 0.10 -8.37 -2.12
CA PHE A 71 -0.77 -7.37 -2.74
C PHE A 71 0.05 -6.34 -3.52
N TRP A 72 1.06 -5.73 -2.89
CA TRP A 72 1.90 -4.71 -3.51
C TRP A 72 2.75 -5.26 -4.65
N GLU A 73 3.27 -6.49 -4.53
CA GLU A 73 3.98 -7.18 -5.61
C GLU A 73 3.11 -7.31 -6.87
N LYS A 74 1.85 -7.74 -6.72
CA LYS A 74 0.91 -7.83 -7.85
C LYS A 74 0.52 -6.48 -8.43
N MET A 75 0.53 -5.41 -7.61
CA MET A 75 0.31 -4.03 -8.09
C MET A 75 1.51 -3.47 -8.86
N GLY A 76 2.60 -4.24 -9.00
CA GLY A 76 3.80 -3.89 -9.75
C GLY A 76 4.87 -3.21 -8.91
N PHE A 77 4.77 -3.26 -7.59
CA PHE A 77 5.86 -2.84 -6.70
C PHE A 77 6.86 -3.99 -6.54
N GLU A 78 8.13 -3.66 -6.47
CA GLU A 78 9.20 -4.62 -6.22
C GLU A 78 9.86 -4.30 -4.89
N ALA A 79 10.01 -5.32 -4.04
CA ALA A 79 10.79 -5.17 -2.81
C ALA A 79 12.26 -4.91 -3.15
N LYS A 80 12.81 -3.79 -2.63
CA LYS A 80 14.19 -3.37 -2.91
C LYS A 80 15.13 -3.68 -1.76
N ARG A 81 14.66 -3.49 -0.52
CA ARG A 81 15.42 -3.78 0.69
C ARG A 81 14.50 -3.97 1.88
N ARG A 82 15.06 -4.53 2.95
CA ARG A 82 14.45 -4.51 4.27
C ARG A 82 15.13 -3.50 5.16
N ASP A 83 14.32 -2.73 5.87
CA ASP A 83 14.70 -1.78 6.89
C ASP A 83 13.98 -2.13 8.21
N GLU A 84 14.29 -1.41 9.29
CA GLU A 84 13.57 -1.50 10.57
C GLU A 84 13.05 -0.11 10.92
N LEU A 85 11.75 0.00 11.23
CA LEU A 85 11.16 1.23 11.74
C LEU A 85 10.91 1.12 13.24
N THR A 86 11.19 2.21 13.96
CA THR A 86 10.92 2.32 15.40
C THR A 86 9.76 3.28 15.63
N TRP A 87 8.70 2.78 16.25
CA TRP A 87 7.50 3.51 16.62
C TRP A 87 7.39 3.56 18.15
N GLY A 88 7.90 4.63 18.76
CA GLY A 88 8.03 4.71 20.22
C GLY A 88 8.93 3.60 20.76
N ASN A 89 8.36 2.68 21.54
CA ASN A 89 9.08 1.52 22.10
C ASN A 89 8.96 0.25 21.25
N LYS A 90 8.23 0.29 20.13
CA LYS A 90 8.05 -0.87 19.23
C LYS A 90 9.00 -0.76 18.05
N LYS A 91 9.64 -1.87 17.71
CA LYS A 91 10.41 -2.04 16.46
C LYS A 91 9.65 -2.99 15.55
N SER A 92 9.63 -2.68 14.25
CA SER A 92 8.98 -3.50 13.24
C SER A 92 9.84 -3.61 11.99
N SER A 93 9.89 -4.83 11.43
CA SER A 93 10.51 -5.07 10.14
C SER A 93 9.66 -4.46 9.03
N VAL A 94 10.33 -3.84 8.07
CA VAL A 94 9.69 -3.15 6.96
C VAL A 94 10.37 -3.53 5.66
N SER A 95 9.58 -3.89 4.66
CA SER A 95 10.04 -4.00 3.29
C SER A 95 9.80 -2.68 2.57
N VAL A 96 10.89 -2.09 2.08
CA VAL A 96 10.83 -0.93 1.19
C VAL A 96 10.57 -1.44 -0.22
N MET A 97 9.44 -1.02 -0.80
CA MET A 97 9.03 -1.42 -2.14
C MET A 97 8.93 -0.22 -3.06
N GLU A 98 9.26 -0.42 -4.33
CA GLU A 98 9.25 0.63 -5.35
C GLU A 98 8.50 0.19 -6.60
N LYS A 99 7.74 1.10 -7.19
CA LYS A 99 7.08 0.92 -8.50
C LYS A 99 7.46 2.07 -9.41
N VAL A 100 7.98 1.74 -10.58
CA VAL A 100 8.21 2.73 -11.65
C VAL A 100 6.85 3.08 -12.28
N LEU A 101 6.62 4.38 -12.51
CA LEU A 101 5.38 4.93 -13.08
C LEU A 101 5.37 4.92 -14.61
#